data_AF-A0A9E3ZZF3-F1
#
_entry.id   AF-A0A9E3ZZF3-F1
#
_cell.length_a   1.000
_cell.length_b   1.000
_cell.length_c   1.000
_cell.angle_alpha   90.00
_cell.angle_beta   90.00
_cell.angle_gamma   90.00
#
_symmetry.space_group_name_H-M   'P 1'
#
loop_
_entity.id
_entity.type
_entity.pdbx_description
1 polymer ?
#
loop_
_entity_poly.entity_id
_entity_poly.type
_entity_poly.pdbx_seq_one_letter_code
_entity_poly.pdbx_strand_id
1 'polypeptide(L)' 'MAIFLHTRVRVSDLDQSIKWYCDHLGFVVRSRSDRSPAGNQIVHLELPGNVPTLELTYSPDYE' A
#
# COMPACT_ATOMS: atom_id res chain seq x y z
N MET A 1 -10.58 -18.32 14.22
CA MET A 1 -9.59 -17.44 14.86
C MET A 1 -9.53 -16.15 14.06
N ALA A 2 -9.65 -14.97 14.68
CA ALA A 2 -9.45 -13.72 13.96
C ALA A 2 -7.96 -13.52 13.67
N ILE A 3 -7.63 -13.02 12.48
CA ILE A 3 -6.26 -12.70 12.07
C ILE A 3 -6.17 -11.20 11.77
N PHE A 4 -5.04 -10.59 12.12
CA PHE A 4 -4.76 -9.21 11.74
C PHE A 4 -4.26 -9.19 10.29
N LEU A 5 -5.12 -8.78 9.35
CA LEU A 5 -4.87 -8.94 7.92
C LEU A 5 -3.91 -7.87 7.38
N HIS A 6 -4.26 -6.60 7.55
CA HIS A 6 -3.45 -5.49 7.06
C HIS A 6 -3.77 -4.19 7.80
N THR A 7 -2.85 -3.24 7.69
CA THR A 7 -3.09 -1.83 8.01
C THR A 7 -3.19 -1.05 6.71
N ARG A 8 -4.16 -0.14 6.60
CA ARG A 8 -4.32 0.72 5.43
C ARG A 8 -3.92 2.15 5.77
N VAL A 9 -3.04 2.72 4.95
CA VAL A 9 -2.60 4.12 5.05
C VAL A 9 -2.91 4.81 3.74
N ARG A 10 -3.60 5.96 3.81
CA ARG A 10 -3.80 6.80 2.63
C ARG A 10 -2.59 7.71 2.44
N VAL A 11 -2.15 7.84 1.20
CA VAL A 11 -0.99 8.63 0.80
C VAL A 11 -1.34 9.55 -0.36
N SER A 12 -0.71 10.72 -0.42
CA SER A 12 -0.90 11.71 -1.48
C SER A 12 -0.11 11.39 -2.76
N ASP A 13 0.99 10.66 -2.65
CA ASP A 13 1.76 10.15 -3.78
C ASP A 13 2.05 8.66 -3.59
N LEU A 14 1.42 7.82 -4.40
CA LEU A 14 1.50 6.37 -4.29
C LEU A 14 2.89 5.84 -4.66
N ASP A 15 3.47 6.33 -5.76
CA ASP A 15 4.75 5.80 -6.27
C ASP A 15 5.92 6.26 -5.39
N GLN A 16 5.90 7.51 -4.92
CA GLN A 16 6.88 8.00 -3.95
C GLN A 16 6.80 7.23 -2.63
N SER A 17 5.59 6.94 -2.14
CA SER A 17 5.40 6.19 -0.90
C SER A 17 5.91 4.76 -1.04
N ILE A 18 5.57 4.06 -2.12
CA ILE A 18 6.08 2.70 -2.41
C ILE A 18 7.60 2.68 -2.37
N LYS A 19 8.24 3.61 -3.10
CA LYS A 19 9.71 3.73 -3.13
C LYS A 19 10.27 3.93 -1.73
N TRP A 20 9.67 4.81 -0.93
CA TRP A 20 10.15 5.06 0.43
C TRP A 20 10.09 3.81 1.31
N TYR A 21 8.96 3.09 1.32
CA TYR A 21 8.79 1.85 2.09
C TYR A 21 9.73 0.73 1.62
N CYS A 22 9.91 0.57 0.31
CA CYS A 22 10.80 -0.44 -0.24
C CYS A 22 12.28 -0.14 0.07
N ASP A 23 12.73 1.09 -0.18
CA ASP A 23 14.15 1.45 -0.09
C ASP A 23 14.65 1.58 1.35
N HIS A 24 13.80 2.03 2.28
CA HIS A 24 14.25 2.38 3.64
C HIS A 24 13.82 1.36 4.68
N LEU A 25 12.71 0.64 4.46
CA LEU A 25 12.11 -0.27 5.44
C LEU A 25 12.09 -1.74 4.98
N GLY A 26 12.55 -2.04 3.76
CA GLY A 26 12.67 -3.42 3.27
C GLY A 26 11.35 -4.06 2.87
N PHE A 27 10.29 -3.28 2.66
CA PHE A 27 9.04 -3.80 2.12
C PHE A 27 9.20 -4.21 0.65
N VAL A 28 8.34 -5.12 0.20
CA VAL A 28 8.24 -5.52 -1.21
C VAL A 28 6.80 -5.36 -1.70
N VAL A 29 6.65 -5.00 -2.98
CA VAL A 29 5.32 -4.89 -3.60
C VAL A 29 4.77 -6.28 -3.86
N ARG A 30 3.63 -6.59 -3.24
CA ARG A 30 2.91 -7.86 -3.42
C ARG A 30 1.91 -7.79 -4.56
N SER A 31 1.13 -6.70 -4.62
CA SER A 31 0.15 -6.47 -5.69
C SER A 31 -0.19 -5.00 -5.82
N ARG A 32 -0.62 -4.60 -7.02
CA ARG A 32 -1.10 -3.26 -7.35
C ARG A 32 -2.43 -3.38 -8.08
N SER A 33 -3.39 -2.54 -7.74
CA SER A 33 -4.63 -2.42 -8.50
C SER A 33 -4.42 -1.56 -9.74
N ASP A 34 -5.22 -1.81 -10.77
CA ASP A 34 -5.45 -0.81 -11.80
C ASP A 34 -6.09 0.44 -11.20
N ARG A 35 -5.99 1.56 -11.92
CA ARG A 35 -6.66 2.80 -11.54
C ARG A 35 -8.16 2.64 -11.74
N SER A 36 -8.93 2.91 -10.69
CA SER A 36 -10.39 2.82 -10.75
C SER A 36 -10.98 3.96 -11.61
N PRO A 37 -12.27 3.88 -12.01
CA PRO A 37 -12.95 4.98 -12.71
C PRO A 37 -12.94 6.31 -11.94
N ALA A 38 -12.86 6.25 -10.60
CA ALA A 38 -12.74 7.43 -9.73
C ALA A 38 -11.27 7.85 -9.47
N GLY A 39 -10.31 7.27 -10.19
CA GLY A 39 -8.89 7.60 -10.07
C GLY A 39 -8.17 6.97 -8.87
N ASN A 40 -8.86 6.20 -8.02
CA ASN A 40 -8.26 5.55 -6.86
C ASN A 40 -7.29 4.45 -7.28
N GLN A 41 -6.22 4.29 -6.50
CA GLN A 41 -5.23 3.23 -6.68
C GLN A 41 -4.85 2.64 -5.33
N ILE A 42 -4.60 1.33 -5.31
CA ILE A 42 -4.22 0.59 -4.10
C ILE A 42 -2.98 -0.26 -4.40
N VAL A 43 -2.06 -0.33 -3.44
CA VAL A 43 -0.92 -1.25 -3.46
C VAL A 43 -0.81 -1.97 -2.14
N HIS A 44 -0.66 -3.29 -2.20
CA HIS A 44 -0.29 -4.09 -1.04
C HIS A 44 1.22 -4.29 -1.01
N LEU A 45 1.82 -3.90 0.11
CA LEU A 45 3.20 -4.13 0.47
C LEU A 45 3.27 -5.21 1.55
N GLU A 46 4.33 -6.00 1.53
CA GLU A 46 4.63 -6.96 2.60
C GLU A 46 6.06 -6.79 3.09
N LEU A 47 6.28 -7.07 4.38
CA LEU A 47 7.63 -7.20 4.92
C LEU A 47 7.95 -8.70 4.98
N PRO A 48 9.05 -9.18 4.37
CA PRO A 48 9.35 -10.61 4.34
C PRO A 48 9.33 -11.25 5.73
N GLY A 49 8.58 -12.34 5.88
CA GLY A 49 8.42 -13.06 7.15
C GLY A 49 7.25 -12.58 8.03
N ASN A 50 6.59 -11.48 7.68
CA ASN A 50 5.40 -11.02 8.39
C ASN A 50 4.11 -11.58 7.78
N VAL A 51 3.12 -11.84 8.64
CA VAL A 51 1.74 -12.21 8.25
C VAL A 51 0.93 -10.98 7.81
N PRO A 52 0.88 -9.87 8.58
CA PRO A 52 0.09 -8.71 8.17
C PRO A 52 0.78 -7.93 7.05
N THR A 53 -0.02 -7.42 6.12
CA THR A 53 0.45 -6.56 5.02
C THR A 53 0.17 -5.07 5.30
N LEU A 54 0.79 -4.21 4.52
CA LEU A 54 0.51 -2.77 4.48
C LEU A 54 -0.20 -2.44 3.17
N GLU A 55 -1.38 -1.85 3.26
CA GLU A 55 -2.11 -1.32 2.10
C GLU A 55 -1.86 0.19 1.99
N LEU A 56 -1.26 0.62 0.89
CA LEU A 56 -1.21 2.02 0.50
C LEU A 56 -2.37 2.33 -0.42
N THR A 57 -3.14 3.37 -0.09
CA THR A 57 -4.25 3.84 -0.92
C THR A 57 -3.99 5.26 -1.37
N TYR A 58 -4.23 5.55 -2.64
CA TYR A 58 -4.25 6.88 -3.21
C TYR A 58 -5.65 7.21 -3.72
N SER A 59 -6.08 8.44 -3.46
CA SER A 59 -7.33 9.03 -3.94
C SER A 59 -7.04 10.44 -4.45
N PRO A 60 -7.44 10.80 -5.68
CA PRO A 60 -7.15 12.13 -6.25
C PRO A 60 -7.68 13.29 -5.40
N ASP A 61 -8.84 13.09 -4.76
CA ASP A 61 -9.58 14.14 -4.06
C ASP A 61 -9.35 14.12 -2.55
N TYR A 62 -8.32 13.43 -2.07
CA TYR A 62 -8.02 13.36 -0.63
C TYR A 62 -6.91 14.35 -0.25
N GLU A 63 -7.29 15.36 0.53
CA GLU A 63 -6.38 16.31 1.18
C GLU A 63 -5.87 15.81 2.54
#